data_AF-A0A4C1UPW9-F1
#
_entry.id   AF-A0A4C1UPW9-F1
#
_cell.length_a   1.000
_cell.length_b   1.000
_cell.length_c   1.000
_cell.angle_alpha   90.00
_cell.angle_beta   90.00
_cell.angle_gamma   90.00
#
_symmetry.space_group_name_H-M   'P 1'
#
loop_
_entity.id
_entity.type
_entity.pdbx_description
1 polymer ?
#
loop_
_entity_poly.entity_id
_entity_poly.type
_entity_poly.pdbx_seq_one_letter_code
_entity_poly.pdbx_strand_id
1 'polypeptide(L)'
;MAAKVQVQDLEAEAAEILLKRFPEVTVKSLVVVNRDGHSYYGEHKYLLPTPYKEHADGLRDMPLRDDDIWVASFPRSGTTWTQELTWLINNDLDYDRAAASLITERYVFIE
;
A
#
# COMPACT_ATOMS: atom_id res chain seq x y z
N MET A 1 -15.17 9.28 17.45
CA MET A 1 -14.25 8.13 17.36
C MET A 1 -14.86 7.17 16.36
N ALA A 2 -14.24 7.00 15.19
CA ALA A 2 -14.70 6.00 14.23
C ALA A 2 -14.52 4.59 14.84
N ALA A 3 -15.38 3.64 14.46
CA ALA A 3 -15.25 2.25 14.92
C ALA A 3 -13.94 1.66 14.40
N LYS A 4 -13.17 0.94 15.22
CA LYS A 4 -11.87 0.36 14.81
C LYS A 4 -11.96 -0.44 13.51
N VAL A 5 -10.92 -0.40 12.69
CA VAL A 5 -10.84 -1.23 11.48
C VAL A 5 -10.95 -2.71 11.88
N GLN A 6 -11.94 -3.39 11.31
CA GLN A 6 -12.17 -4.81 11.56
C GLN A 6 -11.07 -5.64 10.87
N VAL A 7 -10.39 -6.50 11.62
CA VAL A 7 -9.37 -7.42 11.11
C VAL A 7 -9.80 -8.85 11.42
N GLN A 8 -9.70 -9.73 10.42
CA GLN A 8 -10.11 -11.13 10.50
C GLN A 8 -9.00 -12.02 9.94
N ASP A 9 -8.79 -13.19 10.53
CA ASP A 9 -7.87 -14.20 9.98
C ASP A 9 -8.39 -14.76 8.65
N LEU A 10 -7.48 -15.28 7.83
CA LEU A 10 -7.85 -15.94 6.57
C LEU A 10 -8.58 -17.25 6.83
N GLU A 11 -9.48 -17.64 5.93
CA GLU A 11 -9.98 -19.01 5.93
C GLU A 11 -8.82 -19.98 5.60
N ALA A 12 -8.86 -21.19 6.19
CA ALA A 12 -7.78 -22.17 6.05
C ALA A 12 -7.45 -22.52 4.59
N GLU A 13 -8.47 -22.61 3.74
CA GLU A 13 -8.32 -22.86 2.30
C GLU A 13 -7.57 -21.71 1.60
N ALA A 14 -7.91 -20.46 1.89
CA ALA A 14 -7.24 -19.29 1.32
C ALA A 14 -5.77 -19.21 1.76
N ALA A 15 -5.50 -19.49 3.04
CA ALA A 15 -4.14 -19.57 3.56
C ALA A 15 -3.32 -20.67 2.86
N GLU A 16 -3.91 -21.84 2.63
CA GLU A 16 -3.26 -22.94 1.93
C GLU A 16 -2.95 -22.59 0.46
N ILE A 17 -3.87 -21.91 -0.23
CA ILE A 17 -3.66 -21.44 -1.61
C ILE A 17 -2.48 -20.47 -1.67
N LEU A 18 -2.41 -19.51 -0.74
CA LEU A 18 -1.31 -18.53 -0.70
C LEU A 18 0.04 -19.20 -0.44
N LEU A 19 0.10 -20.16 0.50
CA LEU A 19 1.32 -20.92 0.78
C LEU A 19 1.79 -21.74 -0.43
N LYS A 20 0.86 -22.37 -1.17
CA LYS A 20 1.19 -23.11 -2.40
C LYS A 20 1.67 -22.20 -3.52
N ARG A 21 1.05 -21.02 -3.65
CA ARG A 21 1.34 -20.07 -4.74
C ARG A 21 2.62 -19.28 -4.50
N PHE A 22 2.91 -18.98 -3.24
CA PHE A 22 4.03 -18.15 -2.82
C PHE A 22 4.85 -18.86 -1.72
N PRO A 23 5.51 -19.99 -2.03
CA PRO A 23 6.23 -20.79 -1.04
C PRO A 23 7.36 -20.02 -0.34
N GLU A 24 8.00 -19.10 -1.08
CA GLU A 24 9.07 -18.20 -0.62
C GLU A 24 8.56 -17.18 0.43
N VAL A 25 7.25 -16.88 0.45
CA VAL A 25 6.65 -15.85 1.33
C VAL A 25 6.52 -16.34 2.78
N THR A 26 7.05 -17.52 3.09
CA THR A 26 7.02 -18.09 4.44
C THR A 26 8.40 -18.43 5.02
N VAL A 27 9.50 -18.28 4.27
CA VAL A 27 10.82 -18.75 4.74
C VAL A 27 11.93 -17.73 4.48
N LYS A 28 12.39 -17.12 5.59
CA LYS A 28 13.68 -16.44 5.82
C LYS A 28 14.26 -15.57 4.68
N SER A 29 14.17 -14.27 4.95
CA SER A 29 15.14 -13.20 4.65
C SER A 29 15.36 -12.82 3.18
N LEU A 30 15.15 -11.52 2.93
CA LEU A 30 15.67 -10.74 1.80
C LEU A 30 14.78 -10.55 0.56
N VAL A 31 13.47 -10.74 0.72
CA VAL A 31 12.42 -10.02 -0.03
C VAL A 31 11.43 -9.55 1.04
N VAL A 32 10.69 -8.45 0.85
CA VAL A 32 9.62 -8.04 1.79
C VAL A 32 8.59 -9.18 1.83
N VAL A 33 8.81 -10.07 2.78
CA VAL A 33 8.07 -11.31 2.98
C VAL A 33 7.55 -11.17 4.40
N ASN A 34 6.25 -10.89 4.51
CA ASN A 34 5.57 -10.71 5.78
C ASN A 34 5.77 -11.95 6.65
N ARG A 35 6.59 -11.83 7.71
CA ARG A 35 6.74 -12.87 8.73
C ARG A 35 5.41 -13.25 9.37
N ASP A 36 4.44 -12.33 9.35
CA ASP A 36 3.15 -12.42 10.03
C ASP A 36 1.98 -12.77 9.09
N GLY A 37 2.25 -13.06 7.81
CA GLY A 37 1.23 -13.47 6.84
C GLY A 37 0.32 -12.33 6.33
N HIS A 38 -0.91 -12.68 5.97
CA HIS A 38 -1.95 -11.76 5.51
C HIS A 38 -3.22 -11.92 6.34
N SER A 39 -4.07 -10.90 6.37
CA SER A 39 -5.37 -10.90 7.05
C SER A 39 -6.41 -10.19 6.19
N TYR A 40 -7.69 -10.39 6.50
CA TYR A 40 -8.80 -9.66 5.91
C TYR A 40 -9.12 -8.39 6.70
N TYR A 41 -9.31 -7.30 5.96
CA TYR A 41 -9.64 -5.98 6.51
C TYR A 41 -11.02 -5.50 6.04
N GLY A 42 -11.83 -5.04 6.99
CA GLY A 42 -13.18 -4.50 6.76
C GLY A 42 -14.23 -5.54 6.39
N GLU A 43 -15.44 -5.06 6.10
CA GLU A 43 -16.59 -5.89 5.72
C GLU A 43 -16.36 -6.62 4.38
N HIS A 44 -15.66 -5.97 3.45
CA HIS A 44 -15.39 -6.50 2.11
C HIS A 44 -14.18 -7.44 2.05
N LYS A 45 -13.55 -7.73 3.20
CA LYS A 45 -12.42 -8.67 3.30
C LYS A 45 -11.27 -8.34 2.33
N TYR A 46 -10.74 -7.12 2.38
CA TYR A 46 -9.53 -6.78 1.63
C TYR A 46 -8.33 -7.55 2.17
N LEU A 47 -7.57 -8.20 1.29
CA LEU A 47 -6.39 -8.97 1.65
C LEU A 47 -5.16 -8.06 1.72
N LEU A 48 -4.62 -7.87 2.93
CA LEU A 48 -3.43 -7.05 3.17
C LEU A 48 -2.46 -7.76 4.12
N PRO A 49 -1.18 -7.35 4.15
CA PRO A 49 -0.22 -7.79 5.17
C PRO A 49 -0.79 -7.71 6.60
N THR A 50 -0.56 -8.72 7.43
CA THR A 50 -1.00 -8.69 8.83
C THR A 50 -0.43 -7.50 9.62
N PRO A 51 0.83 -7.04 9.41
CA PRO A 51 1.36 -5.86 10.09
C PRO A 51 0.58 -4.57 9.82
N TYR A 52 -0.17 -4.49 8.71
CA TYR A 52 -0.97 -3.30 8.38
C TYR A 52 -1.95 -2.89 9.49
N LYS A 53 -2.43 -3.85 10.29
CA LYS A 53 -3.32 -3.59 11.44
C LYS A 53 -2.75 -2.58 12.43
N GLU A 54 -1.42 -2.45 12.51
CA GLU A 54 -0.74 -1.49 13.40
C GLU A 54 -0.90 -0.04 12.92
N HIS A 55 -1.19 0.15 11.63
CA HIS A 55 -1.32 1.45 10.98
C HIS A 55 -2.75 1.77 10.51
N ALA A 56 -3.61 0.77 10.33
CA ALA A 56 -4.93 0.90 9.71
C ALA A 56 -5.83 1.98 10.36
N ASP A 57 -5.94 2.00 11.68
CA ASP A 57 -6.72 3.05 12.38
C ASP A 57 -6.07 4.43 12.22
N GLY A 58 -4.73 4.51 12.31
CA GLY A 58 -3.99 5.76 12.20
C GLY A 58 -4.07 6.38 10.81
N LEU A 59 -4.06 5.57 9.75
CA LEU A 59 -4.25 6.03 8.38
C LEU A 59 -5.69 6.48 8.11
N ARG A 60 -6.68 5.75 8.62
CA ARG A 60 -8.09 6.15 8.47
C ARG A 60 -8.33 7.51 9.13
N ASP A 61 -7.72 7.74 10.28
CA ASP A 61 -7.93 8.94 11.08
C ASP A 61 -6.83 10.00 10.82
N MET A 62 -5.99 9.82 9.79
CA MET A 62 -4.88 10.71 9.47
C MET A 62 -5.37 12.11 9.12
N PRO A 63 -4.76 13.18 9.67
CA PRO A 63 -5.12 14.54 9.29
C PRO A 63 -4.75 14.79 7.81
N LEU A 64 -5.73 15.27 7.05
CA LEU A 64 -5.56 15.66 5.65
C LEU A 64 -5.34 17.17 5.52
N ARG A 65 -4.73 17.57 4.41
CA ARG A 65 -4.59 18.97 4.00
C ARG A 65 -5.39 19.22 2.71
N ASP A 66 -5.77 20.48 2.51
CA ASP A 66 -6.55 20.88 1.33
C ASP A 66 -5.75 20.78 0.02
N ASP A 67 -4.42 20.70 0.11
CA ASP A 67 -3.49 20.60 -1.01
C ASP A 67 -2.91 19.17 -1.21
N ASP A 68 -3.38 18.18 -0.45
CA ASP A 68 -2.92 16.80 -0.61
C ASP A 68 -3.40 16.22 -1.96
N ILE A 69 -2.46 15.67 -2.74
CA ILE A 69 -2.74 14.97 -3.99
C ILE A 69 -2.48 13.47 -3.82
N TRP A 70 -3.51 12.67 -4.09
CA TRP A 70 -3.46 11.21 -3.94
C TRP A 70 -3.45 10.52 -5.30
N VAL A 71 -2.50 9.60 -5.49
CA VAL A 71 -2.50 8.67 -6.64
C VAL A 71 -2.74 7.26 -6.10
N ALA A 72 -3.99 6.80 -6.21
CA ALA A 72 -4.43 5.51 -5.70
C ALA A 72 -4.88 4.57 -6.83
N SER A 73 -4.44 3.31 -6.80
CA SER A 73 -4.92 2.27 -7.71
C SER A 73 -4.76 0.88 -7.10
N PHE A 74 -5.36 -0.12 -7.71
CA PHE A 74 -4.94 -1.51 -7.50
C PHE A 74 -3.49 -1.69 -8.00
N PRO A 75 -2.64 -2.52 -7.35
CA PRO A 75 -1.24 -2.68 -7.76
C PRO A 75 -1.10 -3.04 -9.23
N ARG A 76 -0.06 -2.47 -9.87
CA ARG A 76 0.29 -2.70 -11.29
C ARG A 76 -0.70 -2.14 -12.33
N SER A 77 -1.54 -1.17 -11.95
CA SER A 77 -2.49 -0.50 -12.86
C SER A 77 -2.01 0.86 -13.40
N GLY A 78 -0.70 1.16 -13.37
CA GLY A 78 -0.13 2.38 -13.94
C GLY A 78 0.13 3.53 -12.94
N THR A 79 0.22 3.24 -11.64
CA THR A 79 0.53 4.23 -10.59
C THR A 79 1.80 5.02 -10.86
N THR A 80 2.90 4.38 -11.24
CA THR A 80 4.18 5.09 -11.49
C THR A 80 4.06 6.16 -12.58
N TRP A 81 3.36 5.85 -13.68
CA TRP A 81 3.13 6.84 -14.74
C TRP A 81 2.23 7.97 -14.28
N THR A 82 1.16 7.63 -13.55
CA THR A 82 0.21 8.62 -13.04
C THR A 82 0.88 9.55 -12.02
N GLN A 83 1.73 9.02 -11.14
CA GLN A 83 2.54 9.79 -10.19
C GLN A 83 3.46 10.78 -10.91
N GLU A 84 4.17 10.32 -11.95
CA GLU A 84 5.07 11.18 -12.73
C GLU A 84 4.32 12.32 -13.42
N LEU A 85 3.23 11.99 -14.14
CA LEU A 85 2.42 12.97 -14.87
C LEU A 85 1.80 13.99 -13.91
N THR A 86 1.25 13.52 -12.79
CA THR A 86 0.64 14.38 -11.78
C THR A 86 1.67 15.33 -11.17
N TRP A 87 2.88 14.83 -10.86
CA TRP A 87 3.94 15.66 -10.30
C TRP A 87 4.40 16.74 -11.29
N LEU A 88 4.61 16.38 -12.56
CA LEU A 88 5.00 17.35 -13.60
C LEU A 88 3.95 18.43 -13.79
N ILE A 89 2.67 18.07 -13.89
CA ILE A 89 1.58 19.04 -14.04
C ILE A 89 1.54 20.01 -12.85
N ASN A 90 1.76 19.51 -11.63
CA ASN A 90 1.73 20.32 -10.42
C ASN A 90 3.04 21.10 -10.15
N ASN A 91 4.07 20.89 -10.98
CA ASN A 91 5.37 21.57 -10.88
C ASN A 91 5.75 22.21 -12.23
N ASP A 92 4.77 22.82 -12.91
CA ASP A 92 4.97 23.62 -14.12
C ASP A 92 5.73 22.92 -15.27
N LEU A 93 5.59 21.59 -15.36
CA LEU A 93 6.30 20.74 -16.31
C LEU A 93 7.84 20.85 -16.19
N ASP A 94 8.36 20.98 -14.97
CA ASP A 94 9.80 21.01 -14.68
C ASP A 94 10.43 19.61 -14.83
N TYR A 95 10.81 19.27 -16.07
CA TYR A 95 11.41 17.98 -16.42
C TYR A 95 12.81 17.79 -15.83
N ASP A 96 13.59 18.85 -15.66
CA ASP A 96 14.95 18.76 -15.13
C ASP A 96 14.91 18.34 -13.66
N ARG A 97 14.02 18.95 -12.87
CA ARG A 97 13.83 18.58 -11.47
C ARG A 97 13.21 17.20 -11.30
N ALA A 98 12.27 16.81 -12.17
CA ALA A 98 11.72 15.46 -12.19
C ALA A 98 12.82 14.41 -12.44
N ALA A 99 13.73 14.66 -13.39
CA ALA A 99 14.83 13.75 -13.72
C ALA A 99 15.92 13.69 -12.63
N ALA A 100 16.08 14.76 -11.86
CA ALA A 100 17.09 14.86 -10.79
C ALA A 100 16.68 14.18 -9.47
N SER A 101 15.45 13.70 -9.33
CA SER A 101 14.93 13.10 -8.08
C SER A 101 14.23 11.76 -8.31
N LEU A 102 14.25 10.89 -7.30
CA LEU A 102 13.53 9.62 -7.36
C LEU A 102 12.04 9.83 -7.07
N ILE A 103 11.19 8.98 -7.65
CA ILE A 103 9.75 9.05 -7.40
C ILE A 103 9.40 8.84 -5.92
N THR A 104 10.21 8.03 -5.21
CA THR A 104 10.10 7.76 -3.77
C THR A 104 10.49 8.96 -2.89
N GLU A 105 11.15 9.96 -3.44
CA GLU A 105 11.46 11.22 -2.75
C GLU A 105 10.35 12.26 -2.95
N ARG A 106 9.53 12.07 -4.00
CA ARG A 106 8.44 12.99 -4.38
C ARG A 106 7.07 12.54 -3.87
N TYR A 107 6.88 11.25 -3.63
CA TYR A 107 5.64 10.67 -3.09
C TYR A 107 5.91 9.88 -1.81
N VAL A 108 5.01 10.02 -0.84
CA VAL A 108 4.92 9.11 0.30
C VAL A 108 4.10 7.89 -0.12
N PHE A 109 4.65 6.70 0.13
CA PHE A 109 3.93 5.44 -0.09
C PHE A 109 3.14 5.06 1.16
N ILE A 110 1.81 4.99 1.03
CA ILE A 110 0.87 4.70 2.10
C ILE A 110 0.23 3.33 1.78
N GLU A 111 0.88 2.27 2.26
CA GLU A 111 0.65 0.81 2.03
C GLU A 111 0.91 0.19 0.65
#